data_AF-A0A9N8HDP7-F1
#
_entry.id   AF-A0A9N8HDP7-F1
#
_cell.length_a   1.000
_cell.length_b   1.000
_cell.length_c   1.000
_cell.angle_alpha   90.00
_cell.angle_beta   90.00
_cell.angle_gamma   90.00
#
_symmetry.space_group_name_H-M   'P 1'
#
loop_
_entity.id
_entity.type
_entity.pdbx_description
1 polymer ?
#
loop_
_entity_poly.entity_id
_entity_poly.type
_entity_poly.pdbx_seq_one_letter_code
_entity_poly.pdbx_strand_id
1 'polypeptide(L)'
;MPPHRPIIRSDEGFVHLGFQKLDDKNFRAILMKLRTPCRERRPRKCRRLNSIGHILSMLPSKVVYFNVVGNKRIGDAGTEHLHLLPNTVTDLDLSDCGITVQGIRNICEYMKTNTSIQRLIMWGNAVGDEGAGLIADMLRENKTLRILCIMGSRIGVEGFSHISRGLAHNKTLETIFLGNDQKVGDEHIRRLCPGLAVNQGLKILDLGGAGVTNKGLEPIEVALRENYHLRNIRLNQPMHEEDYIKLGPGTTWRKICSWMALNGLNRKVLLQDEDVSMSKWHEILLNAHKGRNVNALFYFLRCKPELCQTFASFEAGEC
;
A
#
# COMPACT_ATOMS: atom_id res chain seq x y z
N MET A 1 14.60 23.02 3.15
CA MET A 1 15.21 22.02 2.23
C MET A 1 15.46 22.69 0.89
N PRO A 2 16.59 22.46 0.22
CA PRO A 2 16.84 23.10 -1.07
C PRO A 2 15.79 22.60 -2.08
N PRO A 3 15.35 23.42 -3.04
CA PRO A 3 14.41 22.97 -4.06
C PRO A 3 15.08 21.84 -4.84
N HIS A 4 14.49 20.64 -4.78
CA HIS A 4 14.97 19.48 -5.52
C HIS A 4 15.04 19.86 -7.01
N ARG A 5 16.26 19.91 -7.56
CA ARG A 5 16.47 20.14 -9.00
C ARG A 5 15.76 19.03 -9.79
N PRO A 6 15.26 19.32 -11.00
CA PRO A 6 14.55 18.31 -11.76
C PRO A 6 15.58 17.25 -12.18
N ILE A 7 15.26 15.99 -11.89
CA ILE A 7 16.11 14.86 -12.26
C ILE A 7 15.51 14.27 -13.53
N ILE A 8 16.05 14.70 -14.66
CA ILE A 8 15.69 14.18 -15.98
C ILE A 8 16.89 13.36 -16.43
N ARG A 9 16.79 12.04 -16.27
CA ARG A 9 17.73 11.06 -16.80
C ARG A 9 16.95 10.20 -17.78
N SER A 10 16.53 10.83 -18.88
CA SER A 10 15.73 10.16 -19.91
C SER A 10 16.43 8.92 -20.46
N ASP A 11 17.76 8.93 -20.52
CA ASP A 11 18.57 7.79 -20.95
C ASP A 11 18.48 6.60 -20.01
N GLU A 12 18.25 6.85 -18.72
CA GLU A 12 18.00 5.85 -17.67
C GLU A 12 16.50 5.58 -17.47
N GLY A 13 15.64 6.13 -18.34
CA GLY A 13 14.18 5.96 -18.24
C GLY A 13 13.51 6.70 -17.08
N PHE A 14 14.19 7.67 -16.46
CA PHE A 14 13.73 8.34 -15.24
C PHE A 14 13.44 9.83 -15.46
N VAL A 15 12.21 10.27 -15.19
CA VAL A 15 11.80 11.67 -15.21
C VAL A 15 11.13 12.04 -13.90
N HIS A 16 11.82 12.82 -13.08
CA HIS A 16 11.32 13.34 -11.80
C HIS A 16 11.30 14.87 -11.82
N LEU A 17 10.09 15.42 -11.78
CA LEU A 17 9.76 16.84 -11.82
C LEU A 17 9.07 17.29 -10.51
N GLY A 18 9.34 16.59 -9.40
CA GLY A 18 8.72 16.84 -8.10
C GLY A 18 9.06 18.20 -7.48
N PHE A 19 8.10 18.78 -6.76
CA PHE A 19 8.20 20.02 -5.96
C PHE A 19 8.68 21.26 -6.74
N GLN A 20 8.61 21.20 -8.06
CA GLN A 20 8.91 22.34 -8.92
C GLN A 20 7.66 23.21 -9.02
N LYS A 21 7.82 24.52 -9.22
CA LYS A 21 6.71 25.28 -9.80
C LYS A 21 6.73 24.97 -11.29
N LEU A 22 5.92 24.04 -11.77
CA LEU A 22 5.63 23.84 -13.20
C LEU A 22 4.91 25.09 -13.77
N ASP A 23 5.61 26.23 -13.77
CA ASP A 23 5.24 27.48 -14.38
C ASP A 23 5.96 27.65 -15.73
N ASP A 24 5.59 28.67 -16.50
CA ASP A 24 6.10 28.87 -17.86
C ASP A 24 7.62 29.01 -17.93
N LYS A 25 8.25 29.49 -16.84
CA LYS A 25 9.70 29.68 -16.74
C LYS A 25 10.42 28.33 -16.65
N ASN A 26 9.94 27.42 -15.81
CA ASN A 26 10.52 26.08 -15.68
C ASN A 26 10.08 25.15 -16.81
N PHE A 27 8.88 25.34 -17.35
CA PHE A 27 8.33 24.56 -18.46
C PHE A 27 9.27 24.53 -19.67
N ARG A 28 9.72 25.70 -20.17
CA ARG A 28 10.65 25.76 -21.32
C ARG A 28 11.96 25.03 -21.06
N ALA A 29 12.51 25.15 -19.84
CA ALA A 29 13.75 24.48 -19.46
C ALA A 29 13.59 22.95 -19.42
N ILE A 30 12.45 22.46 -18.94
CA ILE A 30 12.11 21.03 -18.94
C ILE A 30 12.00 20.53 -20.38
N LEU A 31 11.28 21.26 -21.25
CA LEU A 31 11.16 20.90 -22.67
C LEU A 31 12.53 20.82 -23.37
N MET A 32 13.46 21.73 -23.06
CA MET A 32 14.82 21.68 -23.63
C MET A 32 15.60 20.45 -23.15
N LYS A 33 15.43 20.03 -21.90
CA LYS A 33 16.08 18.84 -21.33
C LYS A 33 15.48 17.52 -21.82
N LEU A 34 14.18 17.52 -22.13
CA LEU A 34 13.48 16.36 -22.70
C LEU A 34 13.77 16.14 -24.18
N ARG A 35 14.49 17.07 -24.85
CA ARG A 35 14.81 16.97 -26.27
C ARG A 35 15.54 15.66 -26.59
N THR A 36 14.78 14.69 -27.08
CA THR A 36 15.20 13.86 -28.20
C THR A 36 15.34 14.75 -29.44
N PRO A 37 16.29 14.48 -30.36
CA PRO A 37 16.40 15.20 -31.62
C PRO A 37 15.14 14.92 -32.47
N CYS A 38 14.09 15.72 -32.29
CA CYS A 38 12.87 15.61 -33.07
C CYS A 38 13.11 16.09 -34.51
N ARG A 39 13.34 15.14 -35.43
CA ARG A 39 13.08 15.29 -36.87
C ARG A 39 11.60 15.13 -37.22
N GLU A 40 10.75 14.72 -36.27
CA GLU A 40 9.34 14.49 -36.54
C GLU A 40 8.48 15.72 -36.24
N ARG A 41 7.74 16.10 -37.27
CA ARG A 41 6.92 17.31 -37.39
C ARG A 41 5.97 17.44 -36.19
N ARG A 42 6.00 18.61 -35.53
CA ARG A 42 5.00 19.02 -34.53
C ARG A 42 3.58 18.73 -35.07
N PRO A 43 2.80 17.84 -34.45
CA PRO A 43 1.42 17.63 -34.86
C PRO A 43 0.62 18.92 -34.64
N ARG A 44 -0.25 19.28 -35.58
CA ARG A 44 -1.16 20.45 -35.48
C ARG A 44 -2.06 20.42 -34.22
N LYS A 45 -2.16 19.27 -33.53
CA LYS A 45 -2.91 19.04 -32.27
C LYS A 45 -2.32 19.73 -31.03
N CYS A 46 -1.07 20.20 -31.05
CA CYS A 46 -0.44 20.79 -29.86
C CYS A 46 -1.00 22.17 -29.42
N ARG A 47 -1.91 22.80 -30.18
CA ARG A 47 -2.44 24.14 -29.81
C ARG A 47 -3.43 24.15 -28.64
N ARG A 48 -3.91 22.98 -28.18
CA ARG A 48 -4.90 22.85 -27.10
C ARG A 48 -4.35 22.22 -25.82
N LEU A 49 -3.06 21.92 -25.74
CA LEU A 49 -2.45 21.30 -24.57
C LEU A 49 -2.07 22.36 -23.53
N ASN A 50 -2.31 22.07 -22.26
CA ASN A 50 -1.68 22.83 -21.19
C ASN A 50 -0.19 22.43 -21.05
N SER A 51 0.52 23.07 -20.13
CA SER A 51 1.96 22.84 -19.93
C SER A 51 2.29 21.36 -19.64
N ILE A 52 1.47 20.64 -18.88
CA ILE A 52 1.74 19.22 -18.62
C ILE A 52 1.44 18.36 -19.86
N GLY A 53 0.38 18.62 -20.61
CA GLY A 53 0.10 17.92 -21.87
C GLY A 53 1.24 18.03 -22.87
N HIS A 54 1.86 19.21 -22.96
CA HIS A 54 3.07 19.39 -23.76
C HIS A 54 4.27 18.57 -23.27
N ILE A 55 4.51 18.52 -21.95
CA ILE A 55 5.58 17.68 -21.37
C ILE A 55 5.33 16.22 -21.73
N LEU A 56 4.12 15.71 -21.48
CA LEU A 56 3.74 14.32 -21.74
C LEU A 56 3.94 13.96 -23.21
N SER A 57 3.54 14.84 -24.14
CA SER A 57 3.69 14.63 -25.59
C SER A 57 5.14 14.52 -26.09
N MET A 58 6.11 14.94 -25.26
CA MET A 58 7.53 14.92 -25.62
C MET A 58 8.35 13.99 -24.72
N LEU A 59 7.70 13.19 -23.87
CA LEU A 59 8.41 12.18 -23.09
C LEU A 59 9.03 11.15 -24.04
N PRO A 60 10.33 10.85 -23.91
CA PRO A 60 10.95 9.80 -24.69
C PRO A 60 10.26 8.45 -24.47
N SER A 61 10.16 7.63 -25.51
CA SER A 61 9.53 6.30 -25.46
C SER A 61 10.24 5.28 -24.57
N LYS A 62 11.37 5.65 -23.95
CA LYS A 62 12.11 4.83 -22.98
C LYS A 62 11.84 5.21 -21.53
N VAL A 63 10.99 6.21 -21.27
CA VAL A 63 10.65 6.62 -19.90
C VAL A 63 9.82 5.50 -19.26
N VAL A 64 10.28 5.03 -18.11
CA VAL A 64 9.66 3.98 -17.30
C VAL A 64 9.06 4.58 -16.02
N TYR A 65 9.74 5.59 -15.46
CA TYR A 65 9.32 6.29 -14.25
C TYR A 65 9.01 7.76 -14.55
N PHE A 66 7.78 8.17 -14.24
CA PHE A 66 7.34 9.56 -14.37
C PHE A 66 6.76 10.06 -13.04
N ASN A 67 7.39 11.10 -12.48
CA ASN A 67 7.00 11.69 -11.21
C ASN A 67 6.86 13.21 -11.34
N VAL A 68 5.74 13.71 -10.84
CA VAL A 68 5.39 15.14 -10.80
C VAL A 68 4.85 15.56 -9.42
N VAL A 69 5.28 14.89 -8.34
CA VAL A 69 4.82 15.15 -6.96
C VAL A 69 4.84 16.62 -6.57
N GLY A 70 3.86 17.09 -5.80
CA GLY A 70 3.82 18.45 -5.26
C GLY A 70 3.49 19.54 -6.29
N ASN A 71 3.22 19.19 -7.54
CA ASN A 71 2.90 20.15 -8.59
C ASN A 71 1.39 20.44 -8.63
N LYS A 72 0.91 21.34 -7.77
CA LYS A 72 -0.51 21.72 -7.68
C LYS A 72 -1.12 22.33 -8.95
N ARG A 73 -0.29 22.75 -9.91
CA ARG A 73 -0.73 23.25 -11.22
C ARG A 73 -1.13 22.14 -12.19
N ILE A 74 -0.84 20.89 -11.87
CA ILE A 74 -1.36 19.76 -12.63
C ILE A 74 -2.86 19.73 -12.47
N GLY A 75 -3.35 19.60 -11.23
CA GLY A 75 -4.78 19.57 -10.94
C GLY A 75 -5.55 18.61 -11.84
N ASP A 76 -6.85 18.84 -11.98
CA ASP A 76 -7.69 17.98 -12.81
C ASP A 76 -7.37 18.12 -14.31
N ALA A 77 -7.10 19.34 -14.78
CA ALA A 77 -6.78 19.60 -16.18
C ALA A 77 -5.51 18.85 -16.65
N GLY A 78 -4.56 18.58 -15.76
CA GLY A 78 -3.37 17.81 -16.09
C GLY A 78 -3.65 16.33 -16.30
N THR A 79 -4.64 15.79 -15.59
CA THR A 79 -5.03 14.37 -15.69
C THR A 79 -5.73 14.03 -17.01
N GLU A 80 -6.33 15.01 -17.69
CA GLU A 80 -6.95 14.84 -19.01
C GLU A 80 -5.93 14.38 -20.08
N HIS A 81 -4.64 14.62 -19.84
CA HIS A 81 -3.58 14.37 -20.80
C HIS A 81 -2.79 13.07 -20.54
N LEU A 82 -3.20 12.25 -19.57
CA LEU A 82 -2.50 10.99 -19.24
C LEU A 82 -2.42 10.02 -20.42
N HIS A 83 -3.36 10.11 -21.37
CA HIS A 83 -3.31 9.36 -22.64
C HIS A 83 -2.07 9.63 -23.51
N LEU A 84 -1.31 10.70 -23.21
CA LEU A 84 -0.06 11.03 -23.90
C LEU A 84 1.18 10.39 -23.24
N LEU A 85 1.03 9.72 -22.10
CA LEU A 85 2.14 8.98 -21.48
C LEU A 85 2.59 7.85 -22.41
N PRO A 86 3.91 7.64 -22.59
CA PRO A 86 4.41 6.46 -23.28
C PRO A 86 3.95 5.18 -22.59
N ASN A 87 3.57 4.16 -23.36
CA ASN A 87 3.20 2.82 -22.84
C ASN A 87 4.38 2.06 -22.21
N THR A 88 5.57 2.68 -22.11
CA THR A 88 6.71 2.17 -21.33
C THR A 88 6.68 2.61 -19.88
N VAL A 89 5.84 3.59 -19.54
CA VAL A 89 5.72 4.07 -18.15
C VAL A 89 5.02 2.99 -17.32
N THR A 90 5.75 2.45 -16.36
CA THR A 90 5.26 1.47 -15.38
C THR A 90 5.00 2.12 -14.01
N ASP A 91 5.68 3.24 -13.72
CA ASP A 91 5.68 3.89 -12.41
C ASP A 91 5.27 5.36 -12.56
N LEU A 92 4.08 5.69 -12.04
CA LEU A 92 3.48 7.02 -12.12
C LEU A 92 3.23 7.57 -10.71
N ASP A 93 3.79 8.73 -10.42
CA ASP A 93 3.58 9.46 -9.16
C ASP A 93 2.98 10.85 -9.40
N LEU A 94 1.73 11.01 -8.96
CA LEU A 94 0.89 12.20 -9.03
C LEU A 94 0.57 12.76 -7.64
N SER A 95 1.40 12.49 -6.64
CA SER A 95 1.12 12.88 -5.25
C SER A 95 1.10 14.41 -5.06
N ASP A 96 0.26 14.93 -4.17
CA ASP A 96 0.10 16.36 -3.84
C ASP A 96 0.04 17.27 -5.09
N CYS A 97 -0.71 16.83 -6.11
CA CYS A 97 -0.84 17.55 -7.39
C CYS A 97 -2.09 18.43 -7.44
N GLY A 98 -2.80 18.60 -6.32
CA GLY A 98 -4.05 19.37 -6.26
C GLY A 98 -5.18 18.71 -7.05
N ILE A 99 -5.14 17.38 -7.21
CA ILE A 99 -6.13 16.61 -7.95
C ILE A 99 -7.38 16.44 -7.07
N THR A 100 -8.55 16.74 -7.64
CA THR A 100 -9.85 16.54 -7.02
C THR A 100 -10.51 15.26 -7.53
N VAL A 101 -11.74 14.98 -7.09
CA VAL A 101 -12.52 13.83 -7.57
C VAL A 101 -12.67 13.80 -9.09
N GLN A 102 -12.72 14.97 -9.75
CA GLN A 102 -12.80 15.04 -11.20
C GLN A 102 -11.52 14.53 -11.87
N GLY A 103 -10.35 14.89 -11.36
CA GLY A 103 -9.09 14.34 -11.87
C GLY A 103 -8.90 12.87 -11.49
N ILE A 104 -9.41 12.41 -10.34
CA ILE A 104 -9.47 10.98 -10.02
C ILE A 104 -10.30 10.21 -11.04
N ARG A 105 -11.43 10.76 -11.49
CA ARG A 105 -12.24 10.18 -12.57
C ARG A 105 -11.43 10.02 -13.85
N ASN A 106 -10.73 11.07 -14.27
CA ASN A 106 -9.88 11.03 -15.47
C ASN A 106 -8.77 9.98 -15.34
N ILE A 107 -8.12 9.89 -14.18
CA ILE A 107 -7.10 8.87 -13.90
C ILE A 107 -7.71 7.47 -13.98
N CYS A 108 -8.87 7.24 -13.36
CA CYS A 108 -9.53 5.94 -13.36
C CYS A 108 -9.90 5.49 -14.78
N GLU A 109 -10.48 6.37 -15.59
CA GLU A 109 -10.82 6.07 -16.99
C GLU A 109 -9.58 5.75 -17.82
N TYR A 110 -8.47 6.48 -17.63
CA TYR A 110 -7.21 6.15 -18.26
C TYR A 110 -6.67 4.78 -17.81
N MET A 111 -6.69 4.50 -16.51
CA MET A 111 -6.18 3.25 -15.93
C MET A 111 -7.00 2.02 -16.32
N LYS A 112 -8.29 2.15 -16.66
CA LYS A 112 -9.09 1.03 -17.19
C LYS A 112 -8.57 0.50 -18.54
N THR A 113 -8.00 1.40 -19.36
CA THR A 113 -7.52 1.07 -20.71
C THR A 113 -6.00 0.94 -20.79
N ASN A 114 -5.26 1.55 -19.85
CA ASN A 114 -3.81 1.45 -19.78
C ASN A 114 -3.37 0.03 -19.38
N THR A 115 -2.35 -0.49 -20.07
CA THR A 115 -1.80 -1.83 -19.84
C THR A 115 -0.33 -1.82 -19.42
N SER A 116 0.25 -0.65 -19.14
CA SER A 116 1.67 -0.50 -18.81
C SER A 116 1.93 -0.20 -17.34
N ILE A 117 1.09 0.63 -16.72
CA ILE A 117 1.29 1.14 -15.37
C ILE A 117 1.05 0.01 -14.37
N GLN A 118 2.08 -0.22 -13.54
CA GLN A 118 2.11 -1.21 -12.48
C GLN A 118 2.13 -0.55 -11.09
N ARG A 119 2.63 0.69 -10.98
CA ARG A 119 2.66 1.46 -9.74
C ARG A 119 2.03 2.84 -9.95
N LEU A 120 0.95 3.12 -9.22
CA LEU A 120 0.27 4.41 -9.21
C LEU A 120 0.26 5.00 -7.78
N ILE A 121 0.85 6.17 -7.62
CA ILE A 121 0.89 6.89 -6.34
C ILE A 121 0.13 8.21 -6.49
N MET A 122 -0.87 8.43 -5.63
CA MET A 122 -1.74 9.60 -5.64
C MET A 122 -1.88 10.21 -4.22
N TRP A 123 -0.85 10.08 -3.38
CA TRP A 123 -0.86 10.53 -1.99
C TRP A 123 -1.24 12.01 -1.88
N GLY A 124 -2.07 12.37 -0.89
CA GLY A 124 -2.39 13.76 -0.58
C GLY A 124 -3.29 14.48 -1.60
N ASN A 125 -3.96 13.74 -2.50
CA ASN A 125 -5.00 14.29 -3.38
C ASN A 125 -6.40 14.10 -2.80
N ALA A 126 -7.39 14.86 -3.27
CA ALA A 126 -8.76 14.78 -2.77
C ALA A 126 -9.54 13.66 -3.47
N VAL A 127 -9.34 12.42 -2.99
CA VAL A 127 -10.10 11.24 -3.47
C VAL A 127 -11.52 11.25 -2.88
N GLY A 128 -11.63 11.31 -1.55
CA GLY A 128 -12.92 11.20 -0.86
C GLY A 128 -13.63 9.87 -1.10
N ASP A 129 -14.87 9.74 -0.60
CA ASP A 129 -15.67 8.51 -0.78
C ASP A 129 -16.09 8.29 -2.24
N GLU A 130 -16.44 9.37 -2.96
CA GLU A 130 -16.79 9.28 -4.38
C GLU A 130 -15.60 8.79 -5.23
N GLY A 131 -14.40 9.37 -5.02
CA GLY A 131 -13.19 8.93 -5.72
C GLY A 131 -12.80 7.49 -5.37
N ALA A 132 -13.05 7.05 -4.13
CA ALA A 132 -12.85 5.65 -3.74
C ALA A 132 -13.81 4.70 -4.49
N GLY A 133 -15.03 5.14 -4.78
CA GLY A 133 -15.97 4.46 -5.69
C GLY A 133 -15.39 4.28 -7.09
N LEU A 134 -14.86 5.35 -7.68
CA LEU A 134 -14.25 5.32 -9.03
C LEU A 134 -13.02 4.41 -9.08
N ILE A 135 -12.19 4.45 -8.04
CA ILE A 135 -11.02 3.56 -7.91
C ILE A 135 -11.47 2.11 -7.80
N ALA A 136 -12.53 1.82 -7.03
CA ALA A 136 -13.06 0.47 -6.90
C ALA A 136 -13.52 -0.09 -8.26
N ASP A 137 -14.20 0.73 -9.07
CA ASP A 137 -14.62 0.35 -10.42
C ASP A 137 -13.42 0.11 -11.34
N MET A 138 -12.43 1.01 -11.32
CA MET A 138 -11.17 0.85 -12.07
C MET A 138 -10.45 -0.46 -11.70
N LEU A 139 -10.39 -0.81 -10.41
CA LEU A 139 -9.76 -2.06 -9.95
C LEU A 139 -10.47 -3.31 -10.50
N ARG A 140 -11.78 -3.29 -10.76
CA ARG A 140 -12.47 -4.46 -11.36
C ARG A 140 -11.99 -4.74 -12.78
N GLU A 141 -11.71 -3.68 -13.53
CA GLU A 141 -11.36 -3.74 -14.95
C GLU A 141 -9.84 -3.86 -15.17
N ASN A 142 -9.03 -3.07 -14.46
CA ASN A 142 -7.59 -3.05 -14.64
C ASN A 142 -6.93 -4.39 -14.22
N LYS A 143 -6.03 -4.90 -15.07
CA LYS A 143 -5.30 -6.17 -14.86
C LYS A 143 -3.77 -6.00 -14.77
N THR A 144 -3.27 -4.78 -14.66
CA THR A 144 -1.83 -4.48 -14.72
C THR A 144 -1.29 -3.84 -13.45
N LEU A 145 -2.13 -3.07 -12.76
CA LEU A 145 -1.76 -2.37 -11.55
C LEU A 145 -1.42 -3.36 -10.44
N ARG A 146 -0.22 -3.21 -9.87
CA ARG A 146 0.34 -4.01 -8.78
C ARG A 146 0.39 -3.24 -7.47
N ILE A 147 0.67 -1.94 -7.54
CA ILE A 147 0.84 -1.07 -6.37
C ILE A 147 -0.04 0.18 -6.52
N LEU A 148 -0.88 0.43 -5.52
CA LEU A 148 -1.70 1.63 -5.42
C LEU A 148 -1.48 2.33 -4.08
N CYS A 149 -1.11 3.60 -4.12
CA CYS A 149 -1.06 4.44 -2.91
C CYS A 149 -2.05 5.60 -3.02
N ILE A 150 -3.02 5.62 -2.11
CA ILE A 150 -4.06 6.65 -1.99
C ILE A 150 -4.15 7.13 -0.54
N MET A 151 -2.98 7.18 0.11
CA MET A 151 -2.87 7.69 1.46
C MET A 151 -3.21 9.19 1.52
N GLY A 152 -3.57 9.70 2.70
CA GLY A 152 -3.83 11.13 2.91
C GLY A 152 -4.97 11.69 2.04
N SER A 153 -5.88 10.83 1.58
CA SER A 153 -6.85 11.16 0.53
C SER A 153 -8.28 11.41 1.03
N ARG A 154 -8.45 11.62 2.35
CA ARG A 154 -9.74 11.94 3.02
C ARG A 154 -10.86 10.94 2.71
N ILE A 155 -10.52 9.66 2.62
CA ILE A 155 -11.48 8.56 2.40
C ILE A 155 -12.14 8.23 3.74
N GLY A 156 -13.47 8.26 3.79
CA GLY A 156 -14.28 7.89 4.95
C GLY A 156 -14.68 6.42 4.95
N VAL A 157 -15.62 6.07 5.83
CA VAL A 157 -16.11 4.70 6.03
C VAL A 157 -16.74 4.13 4.76
N GLU A 158 -17.56 4.92 4.06
CA GLU A 158 -18.21 4.48 2.82
C GLU A 158 -17.19 4.23 1.70
N GLY A 159 -16.17 5.09 1.59
CA GLY A 159 -15.07 4.87 0.66
C GLY A 159 -14.32 3.56 0.92
N PHE A 160 -14.10 3.18 2.18
CA PHE A 160 -13.53 1.86 2.51
C PHE A 160 -14.44 0.70 2.07
N SER A 161 -15.76 0.86 2.14
CA SER A 161 -16.71 -0.12 1.60
C SER A 161 -16.62 -0.23 0.07
N HIS A 162 -16.45 0.89 -0.63
CA HIS A 162 -16.18 0.88 -2.08
C HIS A 162 -14.88 0.13 -2.40
N ILE A 163 -13.76 0.47 -1.75
CA ILE A 163 -12.47 -0.20 -1.95
C ILE A 163 -12.59 -1.69 -1.67
N SER A 164 -13.30 -2.10 -0.61
CA SER A 164 -13.58 -3.50 -0.31
C SER A 164 -14.20 -4.24 -1.50
N ARG A 165 -15.25 -3.67 -2.12
CA ARG A 165 -15.90 -4.27 -3.30
C ARG A 165 -14.99 -4.32 -4.53
N GLY A 166 -14.12 -3.34 -4.71
CA GLY A 166 -13.11 -3.35 -5.78
C GLY A 166 -12.07 -4.46 -5.57
N LEU A 167 -11.53 -4.56 -4.36
CA LEU A 167 -10.58 -5.60 -3.96
C LEU A 167 -11.17 -7.00 -4.10
N ALA A 168 -12.44 -7.22 -3.75
CA ALA A 168 -13.09 -8.53 -3.90
C ALA A 168 -12.97 -9.12 -5.32
N HIS A 169 -12.89 -8.27 -6.36
CA HIS A 169 -12.84 -8.68 -7.76
C HIS A 169 -11.43 -8.62 -8.36
N ASN A 170 -10.56 -7.75 -7.85
CA ASN A 170 -9.22 -7.57 -8.40
C ASN A 170 -8.25 -8.63 -7.85
N LYS A 171 -7.54 -9.31 -8.76
CA LYS A 171 -6.52 -10.32 -8.41
C LYS A 171 -5.09 -9.91 -8.80
N THR A 172 -4.91 -8.69 -9.30
CA THR A 172 -3.63 -8.23 -9.87
C THR A 172 -2.90 -7.29 -8.93
N LEU A 173 -3.64 -6.48 -8.17
CA LEU A 173 -3.13 -5.56 -7.17
C LEU A 173 -2.53 -6.36 -6.01
N GLU A 174 -1.25 -6.12 -5.75
CA GLU A 174 -0.48 -6.83 -4.74
C GLU A 174 -0.24 -5.98 -3.49
N THR A 175 -0.24 -4.65 -3.64
CA THR A 175 0.00 -3.72 -2.53
C THR A 175 -0.95 -2.53 -2.61
N ILE A 176 -1.61 -2.24 -1.49
CA ILE A 176 -2.43 -1.04 -1.35
C ILE A 176 -2.06 -0.27 -0.08
N PHE A 177 -1.89 1.04 -0.21
CA PHE A 177 -1.68 1.97 0.89
C PHE A 177 -2.91 2.88 1.02
N LEU A 178 -3.67 2.69 2.10
CA LEU A 178 -4.94 3.36 2.43
C LEU A 178 -4.84 4.26 3.67
N GLY A 179 -3.69 4.29 4.36
CA GLY A 179 -3.49 5.12 5.54
C GLY A 179 -3.91 6.58 5.33
N ASN A 180 -4.68 7.12 6.25
CA ASN A 180 -5.29 8.44 6.10
C ASN A 180 -4.77 9.38 7.20
N ASP A 181 -4.63 10.66 6.86
CA ASP A 181 -4.32 11.72 7.82
C ASP A 181 -5.50 11.96 8.79
N GLN A 182 -6.70 11.56 8.39
CA GLN A 182 -7.85 11.38 9.27
C GLN A 182 -7.77 9.97 9.86
N LYS A 183 -7.85 9.84 11.19
CA LYS A 183 -7.70 8.57 11.92
C LYS A 183 -8.53 7.44 11.28
N VAL A 184 -7.85 6.49 10.62
CA VAL A 184 -8.46 5.19 10.27
C VAL A 184 -8.79 4.48 11.58
N GLY A 185 -10.04 4.05 11.73
CA GLY A 185 -10.54 3.39 12.94
C GLY A 185 -11.34 2.14 12.66
N ASP A 186 -11.83 1.49 13.72
CA ASP A 186 -12.44 0.15 13.68
C ASP A 186 -13.52 -0.03 12.61
N GLU A 187 -14.37 0.99 12.40
CA GLU A 187 -15.44 0.90 11.40
C GLU A 187 -14.91 0.91 9.96
N HIS A 188 -13.85 1.67 9.67
CA HIS A 188 -13.20 1.64 8.35
C HIS A 188 -12.66 0.24 8.04
N ILE A 189 -12.03 -0.38 9.04
CA ILE A 189 -11.51 -1.74 8.93
C ILE A 189 -12.64 -2.74 8.72
N ARG A 190 -13.71 -2.65 9.51
CA ARG A 190 -14.90 -3.50 9.36
C ARG A 190 -15.45 -3.46 7.93
N ARG A 191 -15.52 -2.28 7.31
CA ARG A 191 -15.99 -2.14 5.91
C ARG A 191 -15.03 -2.72 4.89
N LEU A 192 -13.73 -2.75 5.17
CA LEU A 192 -12.73 -3.31 4.27
C LEU A 192 -12.71 -4.84 4.26
N CYS A 193 -12.93 -5.47 5.43
CA CYS A 193 -12.76 -6.91 5.66
C CYS A 193 -13.50 -7.86 4.70
N PRO A 194 -14.76 -7.63 4.26
CA PRO A 194 -15.43 -8.55 3.36
C PRO A 194 -14.68 -8.78 2.04
N GLY A 195 -14.18 -7.71 1.44
CA GLY A 195 -13.35 -7.78 0.23
C GLY A 195 -11.97 -8.37 0.47
N LEU A 196 -11.38 -8.13 1.64
CA LEU A 196 -10.13 -8.81 2.02
C LEU A 196 -10.36 -10.31 2.13
N ALA A 197 -11.42 -10.78 2.79
CA ALA A 197 -11.66 -12.20 3.03
C ALA A 197 -11.63 -13.06 1.75
N VAL A 198 -12.10 -12.50 0.63
CA VAL A 198 -12.20 -13.22 -0.66
C VAL A 198 -11.12 -12.86 -1.66
N ASN A 199 -10.30 -11.84 -1.39
CA ASN A 199 -9.27 -11.37 -2.32
C ASN A 199 -8.12 -12.39 -2.43
N GLN A 200 -7.66 -12.63 -3.66
CA GLN A 200 -6.61 -13.62 -3.97
C GLN A 200 -5.33 -13.02 -4.56
N GLY A 201 -5.21 -11.70 -4.62
CA GLY A 201 -4.07 -11.00 -5.24
C GLY A 201 -3.26 -10.13 -4.29
N LEU A 202 -3.92 -9.53 -3.31
CA LEU A 202 -3.35 -8.56 -2.38
C LEU A 202 -2.43 -9.27 -1.40
N LYS A 203 -1.17 -8.82 -1.35
CA LYS A 203 -0.12 -9.32 -0.48
C LYS A 203 0.21 -8.35 0.65
N ILE A 204 0.02 -7.05 0.45
CA ILE A 204 0.41 -6.01 1.41
C ILE A 204 -0.72 -4.99 1.52
N LEU A 205 -1.20 -4.78 2.74
CA LEU A 205 -2.15 -3.76 3.11
C LEU A 205 -1.53 -2.82 4.14
N ASP A 206 -1.47 -1.53 3.82
CA ASP A 206 -1.06 -0.49 4.76
C ASP A 206 -2.23 0.44 5.06
N LEU A 207 -2.64 0.48 6.32
CA LEU A 207 -3.81 1.23 6.80
C LEU A 207 -3.43 2.43 7.65
N GLY A 208 -2.13 2.75 7.75
CA GLY A 208 -1.55 3.66 8.73
C GLY A 208 -2.51 4.65 9.40
N GLY A 209 -2.74 4.48 10.71
CA GLY A 209 -3.68 5.27 11.48
C GLY A 209 -3.79 4.80 12.94
N ALA A 210 -3.77 5.76 13.87
CA ALA A 210 -3.74 5.51 15.31
C ALA A 210 -5.13 5.18 15.93
N GLY A 211 -6.16 4.94 15.12
CA GLY A 211 -7.56 4.79 15.58
C GLY A 211 -8.08 3.35 15.61
N VAL A 212 -7.29 2.37 15.17
CA VAL A 212 -7.69 0.95 15.19
C VAL A 212 -7.40 0.36 16.57
N THR A 213 -8.44 -0.14 17.22
CA THR A 213 -8.42 -0.83 18.52
C THR A 213 -8.65 -2.33 18.33
N ASN A 214 -8.70 -3.08 19.45
CA ASN A 214 -9.04 -4.50 19.44
C ASN A 214 -10.38 -4.82 18.73
N LYS A 215 -11.36 -3.91 18.74
CA LYS A 215 -12.64 -4.11 18.04
C LYS A 215 -12.49 -4.10 16.52
N GLY A 216 -11.50 -3.38 15.99
CA GLY A 216 -11.15 -3.38 14.57
C GLY A 216 -10.33 -4.61 14.17
N LEU A 217 -9.65 -5.27 15.13
CA LEU A 217 -8.88 -6.49 14.88
C LEU A 217 -9.78 -7.70 14.68
N GLU A 218 -10.89 -7.83 15.41
CA GLU A 218 -11.82 -8.97 15.27
C GLU A 218 -12.30 -9.20 13.81
N PRO A 219 -12.76 -8.19 13.05
CA PRO A 219 -13.08 -8.36 11.63
C PRO A 219 -11.89 -8.76 10.75
N ILE A 220 -10.68 -8.28 11.05
CA ILE A 220 -9.46 -8.68 10.32
C ILE A 220 -9.20 -10.17 10.55
N GLU A 221 -9.27 -10.64 11.81
CA GLU A 221 -9.09 -12.06 12.14
C GLU A 221 -10.07 -12.94 11.37
N VAL A 222 -11.35 -12.56 11.31
CA VAL A 222 -12.36 -13.31 10.57
C VAL A 222 -12.03 -13.35 9.07
N ALA A 223 -11.63 -12.23 8.47
CA ALA A 223 -11.26 -12.19 7.05
C ALA A 223 -10.03 -13.06 6.74
N LEU A 224 -9.06 -13.11 7.64
CA LEU A 224 -7.81 -13.87 7.46
C LEU A 224 -7.96 -15.38 7.67
N ARG A 225 -9.08 -15.88 8.20
CA ARG A 225 -9.34 -17.34 8.26
C ARG A 225 -9.44 -17.95 6.86
N GLU A 226 -10.02 -17.20 5.93
CA GLU A 226 -10.23 -17.63 4.55
C GLU A 226 -9.18 -17.04 3.60
N ASN A 227 -8.57 -15.90 3.95
CA ASN A 227 -7.53 -15.26 3.14
C ASN A 227 -6.11 -15.69 3.58
N TYR A 228 -5.46 -16.47 2.72
CA TYR A 228 -4.06 -16.91 2.86
C TYR A 228 -3.08 -16.20 1.91
N HIS A 229 -3.56 -15.26 1.11
CA HIS A 229 -2.76 -14.48 0.14
C HIS A 229 -2.24 -13.18 0.72
N LEU A 230 -3.01 -12.56 1.62
CA LEU A 230 -2.62 -11.36 2.33
C LEU A 230 -1.48 -11.73 3.26
N ARG A 231 -0.30 -11.26 2.86
CA ARG A 231 0.89 -11.35 3.68
C ARG A 231 0.81 -10.16 4.60
N ASN A 232 1.39 -9.01 4.31
CA ASN A 232 1.62 -7.96 5.31
C ASN A 232 0.39 -7.08 5.62
N ILE A 233 0.13 -6.79 6.91
CA ILE A 233 -0.82 -5.76 7.36
C ILE A 233 -0.11 -4.77 8.29
N ARG A 234 -0.04 -3.51 7.87
CA ARG A 234 0.50 -2.40 8.66
C ARG A 234 -0.63 -1.56 9.24
N LEU A 235 -0.67 -1.52 10.57
CA LEU A 235 -1.54 -0.66 11.38
C LEU A 235 -0.58 0.27 12.12
N ASN A 236 -0.35 1.48 11.61
CA ASN A 236 0.67 2.39 12.15
C ASN A 236 0.23 2.93 13.52
N GLN A 237 0.70 2.31 14.61
CA GLN A 237 0.55 2.73 16.01
C GLN A 237 1.97 2.89 16.62
N PRO A 238 2.24 3.87 17.51
CA PRO A 238 3.26 3.64 18.52
C PRO A 238 2.72 2.54 19.45
N MET A 239 3.37 1.38 19.52
CA MET A 239 2.99 0.34 20.48
C MET A 239 3.17 0.91 21.89
N HIS A 240 2.09 1.17 22.61
CA HIS A 240 2.14 1.42 24.05
C HIS A 240 2.40 0.08 24.77
N GLU A 241 2.91 0.11 26.01
CA GLU A 241 3.19 -1.11 26.80
C GLU A 241 1.97 -2.05 26.95
N GLU A 242 0.77 -1.51 26.75
CA GLU A 242 -0.52 -2.22 26.81
C GLU A 242 -0.89 -2.93 25.50
N ASP A 243 -0.20 -2.62 24.39
CA ASP A 243 -0.38 -3.26 23.08
C ASP A 243 0.47 -4.54 22.90
N TYR A 244 1.34 -4.84 23.88
CA TYR A 244 2.05 -6.11 23.99
C TYR A 244 1.16 -7.13 24.71
N ILE A 245 1.26 -8.41 24.35
CA ILE A 245 0.74 -9.45 25.24
C ILE A 245 1.59 -9.45 26.51
N LYS A 246 1.02 -8.99 27.62
CA LYS A 246 1.50 -9.33 28.96
C LYS A 246 1.12 -10.78 29.25
N LEU A 247 2.13 -11.64 29.39
CA LEU A 247 1.93 -13.03 29.78
C LEU A 247 1.78 -13.07 31.30
N GLY A 248 0.61 -13.44 31.78
CA GLY A 248 0.34 -13.64 33.21
C GLY A 248 -0.60 -14.82 33.44
N PRO A 249 -0.97 -15.13 34.69
CA PRO A 249 -1.78 -16.32 35.04
C PRO A 249 -3.12 -16.43 34.30
N GLY A 250 -3.65 -15.32 33.76
CA GLY A 250 -4.90 -15.26 32.98
C GLY A 250 -4.75 -15.26 31.45
N THR A 251 -3.54 -15.40 30.91
CA THR A 251 -3.32 -15.37 29.45
C THR A 251 -3.59 -16.74 28.82
N THR A 252 -4.59 -16.82 27.93
CA THR A 252 -5.01 -18.08 27.31
C THR A 252 -4.35 -18.32 25.95
N TRP A 253 -4.16 -19.59 25.59
CA TRP A 253 -3.62 -19.99 24.29
C TRP A 253 -4.42 -19.41 23.11
N ARG A 254 -5.74 -19.28 23.25
CA ARG A 254 -6.60 -18.63 22.27
C ARG A 254 -6.23 -17.16 22.04
N LYS A 255 -5.88 -16.39 23.08
CA LYS A 255 -5.40 -15.00 22.94
C LYS A 255 -4.04 -14.95 22.24
N ILE A 256 -3.15 -15.88 22.57
CA ILE A 256 -1.82 -16.00 21.95
C ILE A 256 -1.96 -16.35 20.46
N CYS A 257 -2.78 -17.33 20.09
CA CYS A 257 -3.03 -17.69 18.69
C CYS A 257 -3.70 -16.58 17.89
N SER A 258 -4.67 -15.87 18.49
CA SER A 258 -5.34 -14.74 17.82
C SER A 258 -4.32 -13.63 17.53
N TRP A 259 -3.44 -13.32 18.48
CA TRP A 259 -2.36 -12.36 18.29
C TRP A 259 -1.28 -12.83 17.32
N MET A 260 -0.85 -14.10 17.37
CA MET A 260 0.12 -14.66 16.40
C MET A 260 -0.45 -14.68 14.98
N ALA A 261 -1.75 -14.99 14.81
CA ALA A 261 -2.44 -14.94 13.52
C ALA A 261 -2.47 -13.50 12.95
N LEU A 262 -2.63 -12.49 13.81
CA LEU A 262 -2.55 -11.08 13.44
C LEU A 262 -1.12 -10.59 13.11
N ASN A 263 -0.08 -11.25 13.62
CA ASN A 263 1.31 -10.74 13.61
C ASN A 263 2.29 -11.55 12.74
N GLY A 264 1.83 -12.49 11.91
CA GLY A 264 2.66 -13.42 11.10
C GLY A 264 3.56 -12.80 10.01
N LEU A 265 3.93 -11.51 10.11
CA LEU A 265 4.43 -10.67 9.01
C LEU A 265 5.59 -9.76 9.41
N ASN A 266 6.48 -10.28 10.24
CA ASN A 266 7.66 -9.56 10.77
C ASN A 266 7.32 -8.37 11.68
N ARG A 267 6.43 -8.58 12.65
CA ARG A 267 6.42 -7.74 13.86
C ARG A 267 7.32 -8.44 14.89
N LYS A 268 8.30 -7.71 15.46
CA LYS A 268 9.11 -8.22 16.57
C LYS A 268 8.17 -8.48 17.74
N VAL A 269 8.15 -9.72 18.24
CA VAL A 269 7.59 -10.02 19.56
C VAL A 269 8.55 -9.42 20.58
N LEU A 270 8.18 -8.31 21.23
CA LEU A 270 8.82 -7.92 22.48
C LEU A 270 8.02 -8.57 23.60
N LEU A 271 8.55 -9.69 24.09
CA LEU A 271 8.08 -10.32 25.33
C LEU A 271 8.61 -9.46 26.48
N GLN A 272 7.73 -8.84 27.26
CA GLN A 272 8.13 -8.38 28.60
C GLN A 272 8.11 -9.61 29.52
N ASP A 273 9.31 -10.01 29.90
CA ASP A 273 9.59 -11.13 30.80
C ASP A 273 9.29 -10.65 32.23
N GLU A 274 8.02 -10.71 32.64
CA GLU A 274 7.67 -10.68 34.06
C GLU A 274 7.09 -12.05 34.43
N ASP A 275 7.96 -12.87 35.02
CA ASP A 275 7.67 -14.08 35.80
C ASP A 275 6.72 -15.12 35.17
N VAL A 276 6.91 -15.45 33.89
CA VAL A 276 6.30 -16.67 33.33
C VAL A 276 7.17 -17.87 33.69
N SER A 277 6.67 -18.72 34.58
CA SER A 277 7.39 -19.92 34.99
C SER A 277 7.66 -20.86 33.81
N MET A 278 8.81 -21.55 33.82
CA MET A 278 9.22 -22.50 32.79
C MET A 278 8.17 -23.60 32.51
N SER A 279 7.41 -23.99 33.54
CA SER A 279 6.30 -24.94 33.43
C SER A 279 5.18 -24.44 32.51
N LYS A 280 4.89 -23.14 32.56
CA LYS A 280 3.86 -22.49 31.75
C LYS A 280 4.29 -22.40 30.29
N TRP A 281 5.58 -22.14 30.05
CA TRP A 281 6.16 -22.15 28.70
C TRP A 281 6.10 -23.53 28.04
N HIS A 282 6.31 -24.59 28.82
CA HIS A 282 6.24 -25.97 28.33
C HIS A 282 4.82 -26.35 27.87
N GLU A 283 3.79 -25.97 28.64
CA GLU A 283 2.38 -26.17 28.28
C GLU A 283 2.00 -25.46 26.97
N ILE A 284 2.49 -24.23 26.79
CA ILE A 284 2.28 -23.41 25.59
C ILE A 284 2.90 -24.07 24.35
N LEU A 285 4.13 -24.59 24.47
CA LEU A 285 4.83 -25.27 23.36
C LEU A 285 4.18 -26.60 22.98
N LEU A 286 3.75 -27.41 23.96
CA LEU A 286 3.03 -28.67 23.72
C LEU A 286 1.70 -28.45 22.97
N ASN A 287 0.97 -27.39 23.31
CA ASN A 287 -0.28 -27.04 22.63
C ASN A 287 -0.03 -26.52 21.20
N ALA A 288 1.06 -25.80 20.95
CA ALA A 288 1.49 -25.39 19.62
C ALA A 288 1.85 -26.59 18.72
N HIS A 289 2.54 -27.58 19.29
CA HIS A 289 2.91 -28.81 18.59
C HIS A 289 1.68 -29.65 18.23
N LYS A 290 0.74 -29.83 19.17
CA LYS A 290 -0.55 -30.50 18.93
C LYS A 290 -1.40 -29.81 17.85
N GLY A 291 -1.27 -28.49 17.72
CA GLY A 291 -1.91 -27.69 16.66
C GLY A 291 -1.22 -27.75 15.29
N ARG A 292 -0.13 -28.53 15.12
CA ARG A 292 0.64 -28.71 13.87
C ARG A 292 1.11 -27.41 13.19
N ASN A 293 1.35 -26.34 13.94
CA ASN A 293 1.83 -25.06 13.39
C ASN A 293 3.36 -24.94 13.51
N VAL A 294 4.06 -25.72 12.70
CA VAL A 294 5.52 -25.92 12.73
C VAL A 294 6.31 -24.62 12.49
N ASN A 295 5.77 -23.70 11.68
CA ASN A 295 6.45 -22.44 11.35
C ASN A 295 6.46 -21.45 12.51
N ALA A 296 5.40 -21.42 13.32
CA ALA A 296 5.32 -20.58 14.52
C ALA A 296 6.27 -21.09 15.62
N LEU A 297 6.35 -22.41 15.79
CA LEU A 297 7.32 -23.09 16.65
C LEU A 297 8.77 -22.77 16.25
N PHE A 298 9.10 -22.87 14.96
CA PHE A 298 10.44 -22.54 14.47
C PHE A 298 10.82 -21.09 14.69
N TYR A 299 9.90 -20.16 14.45
CA TYR A 299 10.15 -18.73 14.67
C TYR A 299 10.35 -18.42 16.16
N PHE A 300 9.57 -19.05 17.04
CA PHE A 300 9.67 -18.89 18.49
C PHE A 300 10.98 -19.47 19.06
N LEU A 301 11.34 -20.71 18.68
CA LEU A 301 12.58 -21.38 19.08
C LEU A 301 13.83 -20.64 18.58
N ARG A 302 13.74 -19.99 17.41
CA ARG A 302 14.81 -19.13 16.89
C ARG A 302 15.04 -17.86 17.73
N CYS A 303 14.01 -17.33 18.37
CA CYS A 303 14.08 -16.10 19.17
C CYS A 303 14.49 -16.34 20.63
N LYS A 304 14.39 -17.57 21.15
CA LYS A 304 14.75 -17.98 22.51
C LYS A 304 15.50 -19.33 22.51
N PRO A 305 16.74 -19.38 21.97
CA PRO A 305 17.48 -20.62 21.75
C PRO A 305 17.78 -21.41 23.03
N GLU A 306 17.83 -20.76 24.19
CA GLU A 306 17.99 -21.37 25.51
C GLU A 306 16.86 -22.36 25.90
N LEU A 307 15.66 -22.21 25.33
CA LEU A 307 14.54 -23.15 25.54
C LEU A 307 14.69 -24.45 24.74
N CYS A 308 15.53 -24.47 23.70
CA CYS A 308 15.80 -25.68 22.90
C CYS A 308 16.62 -26.71 23.68
N GLN A 309 17.48 -26.28 24.61
CA GLN A 309 18.31 -27.19 25.42
C GLN A 309 17.47 -28.06 26.38
N THR A 310 16.29 -27.57 26.78
CA THR A 310 15.34 -28.29 27.64
C THR A 310 14.39 -29.20 26.86
N PHE A 311 14.16 -28.93 25.57
CA PHE A 311 13.34 -29.79 24.71
C PHE A 311 14.12 -31.02 24.23
N ALA A 312 15.41 -30.86 23.91
CA ALA A 312 16.28 -31.96 23.50
C ALA A 312 16.53 -33.01 24.59
N SER A 313 16.39 -32.64 25.88
CA SER A 313 16.50 -33.59 26.99
C SER A 313 15.22 -34.36 27.29
N PHE A 314 14.08 -33.97 26.70
CA PHE A 314 12.77 -34.58 26.95
C PHE A 314 12.38 -35.62 25.88
N GLU A 315 12.81 -35.46 24.63
CA GLU A 315 12.56 -36.45 23.55
C GLU A 315 13.43 -37.73 23.66
N ALA A 316 14.30 -37.84 24.65
CA ALA A 316 15.00 -39.10 24.95
C ALA A 316 14.08 -40.18 25.57
N GLY A 317 12.79 -39.87 25.81
CA GLY A 317 11.83 -40.79 26.44
C GLY A 317 10.81 -41.42 25.49
N GLU A 318 10.53 -40.84 24.33
CA GLU A 318 9.57 -41.39 23.36
C GLU A 318 9.96 -41.02 21.91
N CYS A 319 10.85 -41.83 21.34
CA CYS A 319 10.90 -42.15 19.91
C CYS A 319 11.19 -43.64 19.77
#